data_AF-A0A2M8EFP0-F1
#
_entry.id   AF-A0A2M8EFP0-F1
#
_cell.length_a   1.000
_cell.length_b   1.000
_cell.length_c   1.000
_cell.angle_alpha   90.00
_cell.angle_beta   90.00
_cell.angle_gamma   90.00
#
_symmetry.space_group_name_H-M   'P 1'
#
loop_
_entity.id
_entity.type
_entity.pdbx_description
1 polymer ?
#
loop_
_entity_poly.entity_id
_entity_poly.type
_entity_poly.pdbx_seq_one_letter_code
_entity_poly.pdbx_strand_id
1 'polypeptide(L)'
;MDNLGSRQSAGQLLFFNSIMTYSPTTTPHFGAIETAVNWLITLHRKGWMNAFKNLYQELLSEEEQFRVAAFDEDTLECLEINMTDWLLAEGDIHARGGLRRINDYLLSPAGPLLNAAQRDWIQQLGQRPIRLYDVTDVVQGQQMTLCDAIDKEAEPMVVQEHSGTRNLAPGALLGCRILRAGDHFEMSGSAYLFSLLTGPRVLSLVREHQEAFGHQLDAQRSIGLIIMLEWLQQWLKPAPMPNLIDHYSGEPMKMITDHYRVIDEEALAQALGSQADVEGDRQEGWSRVMDCTDGEVRASVHINPGKAKNQLELFYRTQRYADEGKRWFEALAGASVTFIKRDVLDTQDAIKGSKKPMAQVSGVQIDAATMAQLMSEAIHRSYANWADEPIPALNHKTPRQAIQTSAGLERVRGLLRSYEASEASQAKQQGRAEVSYDFLWQALGLTR
;
A
#
# COMPACT_ATOMS: atom_id res chain seq x y z
N MET A 1 -16.73 -7.74 -5.66
CA MET A 1 -15.42 -7.14 -6.00
C MET A 1 -15.29 -5.69 -5.53
N ASP A 2 -16.36 -5.04 -5.08
CA ASP A 2 -16.34 -3.60 -4.74
C ASP A 2 -16.17 -3.28 -3.26
N ASN A 3 -15.22 -3.87 -2.51
CA ASN A 3 -15.08 -3.46 -1.10
C ASN A 3 -13.66 -3.24 -0.54
N LEU A 4 -12.59 -3.67 -1.21
CA LEU A 4 -11.21 -3.36 -0.78
C LEU A 4 -10.52 -2.44 -1.79
N GLY A 5 -10.57 -2.79 -3.08
CA GLY A 5 -10.13 -1.90 -4.16
C GLY A 5 -10.97 -0.63 -4.27
N SER A 6 -12.30 -0.74 -4.11
CA SER A 6 -13.23 0.40 -4.14
C SER A 6 -13.11 1.34 -2.92
N ARG A 7 -12.64 0.84 -1.78
CA ARG A 7 -12.48 1.61 -0.54
C ARG A 7 -11.11 2.30 -0.47
N GLN A 8 -10.06 1.65 -0.96
CA GLN A 8 -8.77 2.31 -1.17
C GLN A 8 -8.87 3.37 -2.27
N SER A 9 -9.57 3.07 -3.37
CA SER A 9 -9.88 4.09 -4.39
C SER A 9 -10.72 5.22 -3.80
N ALA A 10 -11.70 4.95 -2.92
CA ALA A 10 -12.47 5.98 -2.23
C ALA A 10 -11.64 6.83 -1.25
N GLY A 11 -10.70 6.23 -0.50
CA GLY A 11 -9.79 6.98 0.38
C GLY A 11 -8.81 7.87 -0.40
N GLN A 12 -8.33 7.39 -1.55
CA GLN A 12 -7.51 8.17 -2.48
C GLN A 12 -8.34 9.27 -3.17
N LEU A 13 -9.56 8.97 -3.63
CA LEU A 13 -10.52 9.97 -4.13
C LEU A 13 -10.81 11.04 -3.08
N LEU A 14 -11.02 10.68 -1.82
CA LEU A 14 -11.25 11.64 -0.74
C LEU A 14 -10.01 12.49 -0.43
N PHE A 15 -8.79 11.94 -0.53
CA PHE A 15 -7.54 12.70 -0.49
C PHE A 15 -7.53 13.76 -1.59
N PHE A 16 -7.92 13.40 -2.81
CA PHE A 16 -8.03 14.33 -3.95
C PHE A 16 -9.12 15.40 -3.76
N ASN A 17 -10.33 15.02 -3.32
CA ASN A 17 -11.43 15.96 -3.06
C ASN A 17 -11.09 16.96 -1.95
N SER A 18 -10.14 16.60 -1.07
CA SER A 18 -9.70 17.48 0.00
C SER A 18 -8.64 18.47 -0.43
N ILE A 19 -7.87 18.19 -1.50
CA ILE A 19 -6.89 19.12 -2.09
C ILE A 19 -7.56 20.45 -2.53
N MET A 20 -8.88 20.42 -2.75
CA MET A 20 -9.65 21.45 -3.44
C MET A 20 -10.22 22.61 -2.59
N THR A 21 -9.86 22.75 -1.31
CA THR A 21 -10.35 23.92 -0.53
C THR A 21 -9.22 24.83 -0.07
N TYR A 22 -8.99 25.84 -0.90
CA TYR A 22 -8.13 27.00 -0.67
C TYR A 22 -8.38 27.65 0.70
N SER A 23 -7.32 27.88 1.47
CA SER A 23 -7.28 28.86 2.58
C SER A 23 -6.35 30.01 2.18
N PRO A 24 -6.77 31.28 2.32
CA PRO A 24 -6.00 32.43 1.91
C PRO A 24 -4.99 32.80 3.01
N THR A 25 -3.93 32.02 3.16
CA THR A 25 -2.68 32.61 3.66
C THR A 25 -1.95 33.11 2.42
N THR A 26 -1.92 34.43 2.22
CA THR A 26 -1.19 35.08 1.13
C THR A 26 0.31 34.90 1.36
N THR A 27 0.80 33.71 1.09
CA THR A 27 2.23 33.44 1.06
C THR A 27 2.84 34.26 -0.08
N PRO A 28 4.08 34.75 0.05
CA PRO A 28 4.67 35.64 -0.95
C PRO A 28 4.77 35.02 -2.36
N HIS A 29 4.84 33.69 -2.45
CA HIS A 29 4.88 32.92 -3.70
C HIS A 29 3.48 32.62 -4.29
N PHE A 30 2.40 32.99 -3.60
CA PHE A 30 1.04 32.76 -4.07
C PHE A 30 0.83 33.27 -5.51
N GLY A 31 0.12 32.48 -6.31
CA GLY A 31 -0.16 32.79 -7.72
C GLY A 31 1.01 32.59 -8.69
N ALA A 32 2.17 32.08 -8.24
CA ALA A 32 3.32 31.81 -9.14
C ALA A 32 2.94 30.86 -10.29
N ILE A 33 2.32 29.72 -9.95
CA ILE A 33 1.90 28.69 -10.91
C ILE A 33 0.81 29.25 -11.84
N GLU A 34 -0.22 29.88 -11.29
CA GLU A 34 -1.30 30.50 -12.06
C GLU A 34 -0.76 31.52 -13.08
N THR A 35 0.15 32.40 -12.64
CA THR A 35 0.78 33.42 -13.50
C THR A 35 1.57 32.78 -14.63
N ALA A 36 2.35 31.73 -14.34
CA ALA A 36 3.12 30.99 -15.33
C ALA A 36 2.23 30.28 -16.36
N VAL A 37 1.21 29.56 -15.89
CA VAL A 37 0.26 28.83 -16.76
C VAL A 37 -0.54 29.80 -17.63
N ASN A 38 -1.08 30.87 -17.05
CA ASN A 38 -1.83 31.90 -17.80
C ASN A 38 -0.99 32.53 -18.90
N TRP A 39 0.29 32.82 -18.63
CA TRP A 39 1.22 33.33 -19.62
C TRP A 39 1.48 32.31 -20.75
N LEU A 40 1.69 31.03 -20.41
CA LEU A 40 1.88 29.96 -21.40
C LEU A 40 0.63 29.76 -22.28
N ILE A 41 -0.56 29.72 -21.69
CA ILE A 41 -1.82 29.53 -22.43
C ILE A 41 -2.12 30.73 -23.33
N THR A 42 -1.85 31.96 -22.85
CA THR A 42 -2.19 33.19 -23.59
C THR A 42 -1.21 33.45 -24.74
N LEU A 43 0.10 33.31 -24.51
CA LEU A 43 1.13 33.69 -25.48
C LEU A 43 1.74 32.51 -26.23
N HIS A 44 1.64 31.30 -25.67
CA HIS A 44 2.27 30.09 -26.19
C HIS A 44 1.29 28.91 -26.34
N ARG A 45 -0.02 29.19 -26.51
CA ARG A 45 -1.12 28.21 -26.56
C ARG A 45 -0.79 26.91 -27.29
N LYS A 46 -0.34 27.00 -28.55
CA LYS A 46 -0.03 25.82 -29.38
C LYS A 46 1.13 25.00 -28.80
N GLY A 47 2.17 25.68 -28.31
CA GLY A 47 3.32 25.04 -27.68
C GLY A 47 2.91 24.31 -26.40
N TRP A 48 2.11 24.97 -25.55
CA TRP A 48 1.60 24.39 -24.31
C TRP A 48 0.71 23.17 -24.57
N MET A 49 -0.27 23.29 -25.48
CA MET A 49 -1.14 22.17 -25.86
C MET A 49 -0.35 20.98 -26.42
N ASN A 50 0.69 21.23 -27.22
CA ASN A 50 1.54 20.17 -27.75
C ASN A 50 2.41 19.53 -26.66
N ALA A 51 2.96 20.31 -25.73
CA ALA A 51 3.75 19.78 -24.61
C ALA A 51 2.89 18.85 -23.74
N PHE A 52 1.67 19.28 -23.40
CA PHE A 52 0.72 18.50 -22.64
C PHE A 52 0.31 17.21 -23.37
N LYS A 53 -0.02 17.33 -24.68
CA LYS A 53 -0.35 16.17 -25.52
C LYS A 53 0.81 15.17 -25.59
N ASN A 54 2.04 15.65 -25.77
CA ASN A 54 3.21 14.80 -25.87
C ASN A 54 3.46 14.04 -24.56
N LEU A 55 3.38 14.71 -23.41
CA LEU A 55 3.50 14.05 -22.11
C LEU A 55 2.38 13.02 -21.89
N TYR A 56 1.14 13.36 -22.28
CA TYR A 56 0.02 12.43 -22.19
C TYR A 56 0.26 11.16 -23.02
N GLN A 57 0.82 11.31 -24.22
CA GLN A 57 1.16 10.20 -25.12
C GLN A 57 2.39 9.42 -24.67
N GLU A 58 3.29 10.04 -23.92
CA GLU A 58 4.44 9.36 -23.30
C GLU A 58 4.02 8.50 -22.11
N LEU A 59 3.03 8.96 -21.32
CA LEU A 59 2.53 8.26 -20.15
C LEU A 59 1.50 7.15 -20.48
N LEU A 60 0.77 7.26 -21.59
CA LEU A 60 -0.40 6.43 -21.85
C LEU A 60 -0.43 5.90 -23.28
N SER A 61 -0.62 4.59 -23.42
CA SER A 61 -0.98 3.97 -24.70
C SER A 61 -2.35 4.42 -25.19
N GLU A 62 -2.63 4.28 -26.49
CA GLU A 62 -3.93 4.69 -27.08
C GLU A 62 -5.14 4.02 -26.40
N GLU A 63 -5.00 2.75 -25.99
CA GLU A 63 -6.04 2.02 -25.25
C GLU A 63 -6.27 2.63 -23.85
N GLU A 64 -5.20 2.98 -23.14
CA GLU A 64 -5.28 3.57 -21.81
C GLU A 64 -5.87 4.98 -21.83
N GLN A 65 -5.60 5.77 -22.88
CA GLN A 65 -6.18 7.09 -23.06
C GLN A 65 -7.71 7.03 -23.12
N PHE A 66 -8.28 6.00 -23.75
CA PHE A 66 -9.74 5.77 -23.77
C PHE A 66 -10.29 5.48 -22.37
N ARG A 67 -9.51 4.81 -21.52
CA ARG A 67 -9.91 4.44 -20.17
C ARG A 67 -9.81 5.60 -19.19
N VAL A 68 -8.79 6.45 -19.33
CA VAL A 68 -8.68 7.71 -18.57
C VAL A 68 -9.87 8.61 -18.87
N ALA A 69 -10.40 8.63 -20.10
CA ALA A 69 -11.59 9.42 -20.44
C ALA A 69 -12.87 9.00 -19.66
N ALA A 70 -12.85 7.85 -18.97
CA ALA A 70 -13.93 7.39 -18.11
C ALA A 70 -13.72 7.71 -16.62
N PHE A 71 -12.63 8.40 -16.25
CA PHE A 71 -12.41 8.86 -14.88
C PHE A 71 -13.38 9.97 -14.49
N ASP A 72 -13.63 10.11 -13.19
CA ASP A 72 -14.37 11.23 -12.63
C ASP A 72 -13.61 12.56 -12.78
N GLU A 73 -14.34 13.66 -12.65
CA GLU A 73 -13.84 15.03 -12.80
C GLU A 73 -12.70 15.33 -11.82
N ASP A 74 -12.82 14.92 -10.56
CA ASP A 74 -11.82 15.14 -9.51
C ASP A 74 -10.49 14.46 -9.86
N THR A 75 -10.55 13.22 -10.38
CA THR A 75 -9.36 12.46 -10.80
C THR A 75 -8.72 13.07 -12.05
N LEU A 76 -9.51 13.53 -13.02
CA LEU A 76 -9.01 14.20 -14.21
C LEU A 76 -8.33 15.54 -13.88
N GLU A 77 -8.89 16.31 -12.95
CA GLU A 77 -8.28 17.55 -12.47
C GLU A 77 -6.94 17.28 -11.78
N CYS A 78 -6.87 16.25 -10.94
CA CYS A 78 -5.60 15.86 -10.30
C CYS A 78 -4.53 15.45 -11.31
N LEU A 79 -4.92 14.73 -12.37
CA LEU A 79 -4.02 14.41 -13.47
C LEU A 79 -3.53 15.68 -14.17
N GLU A 80 -4.41 16.64 -14.43
CA GLU A 80 -4.04 17.92 -15.04
C GLU A 80 -3.07 18.73 -14.16
N ILE A 81 -3.31 18.81 -12.86
CA ILE A 81 -2.43 19.46 -11.88
C ILE A 81 -1.05 18.79 -11.88
N ASN A 82 -1.03 17.46 -11.76
CA ASN A 82 0.21 16.68 -11.70
C ASN A 82 1.05 16.82 -12.99
N MET A 83 0.41 16.76 -14.15
CA MET A 83 1.09 16.97 -15.45
C MET A 83 1.58 18.41 -15.61
N THR A 84 0.79 19.39 -15.17
CA THR A 84 1.16 20.80 -15.21
C THR A 84 2.40 21.07 -14.35
N ASP A 85 2.44 20.57 -13.11
CA ASP A 85 3.61 20.69 -12.24
C ASP A 85 4.87 20.12 -12.92
N TRP A 86 4.77 18.89 -13.44
CA TRP A 86 5.89 18.23 -14.10
C TRP A 86 6.38 19.00 -15.33
N LEU A 87 5.46 19.48 -16.17
CA LEU A 87 5.81 20.28 -17.35
C LEU A 87 6.51 21.58 -16.96
N LEU A 88 6.01 22.30 -15.95
CA LEU A 88 6.62 23.55 -15.48
C LEU A 88 8.01 23.33 -14.87
N ALA A 89 8.23 22.17 -14.24
CA ALA A 89 9.50 21.81 -13.62
C ALA A 89 10.55 21.31 -14.62
N GLU A 90 10.16 20.35 -15.45
CA GLU A 90 11.06 19.45 -16.16
C GLU A 90 10.78 19.36 -17.66
N GLY A 91 9.57 19.75 -18.09
CA GLY A 91 9.13 19.64 -19.47
C GLY A 91 9.72 20.67 -20.43
N ASP A 92 9.51 20.39 -21.71
CA ASP A 92 9.94 21.24 -22.82
C ASP A 92 8.75 21.78 -23.63
N ILE A 93 8.92 22.97 -24.19
CA ILE A 93 7.94 23.66 -25.03
C ILE A 93 8.58 24.14 -26.33
N HIS A 94 7.84 24.00 -27.42
CA HIS A 94 8.16 24.69 -28.67
C HIS A 94 7.62 26.12 -28.61
N ALA A 95 8.52 27.09 -28.54
CA ALA A 95 8.22 28.52 -28.52
C ALA A 95 8.95 29.25 -29.67
N ARG A 96 8.79 30.58 -29.74
CA ARG A 96 9.54 31.37 -30.72
C ARG A 96 11.05 31.16 -30.51
N GLY A 97 11.73 30.76 -31.57
CA GLY A 97 13.16 30.44 -31.54
C GLY A 97 13.51 28.99 -31.18
N GLY A 98 12.54 28.07 -31.12
CA GLY A 98 12.78 26.62 -31.03
C GLY A 98 12.27 25.95 -29.75
N LEU A 99 12.75 24.73 -29.53
CA LEU A 99 12.50 23.95 -28.32
C LEU A 99 13.23 24.60 -27.13
N ARG A 100 12.55 24.71 -25.99
CA ARG A 100 13.08 25.27 -24.75
C ARG A 100 12.56 24.51 -23.54
N ARG A 101 13.37 24.36 -22.50
CA ARG A 101 12.88 23.93 -21.19
C ARG A 101 11.91 24.98 -20.65
N ILE A 102 10.73 24.55 -20.19
CA ILE A 102 9.66 25.45 -19.75
C ILE A 102 10.12 26.30 -18.56
N ASN A 103 10.75 25.68 -17.57
CA ASN A 103 11.25 26.37 -16.38
C ASN A 103 12.19 27.54 -16.71
N ASP A 104 13.22 27.26 -17.52
CA ASP A 104 14.20 28.27 -17.97
C ASP A 104 13.54 29.39 -18.76
N TYR A 105 12.51 29.04 -19.55
CA TYR A 105 11.79 30.01 -20.36
C TYR A 105 10.95 30.96 -19.50
N LEU A 106 10.28 30.44 -18.47
CA LEU A 106 9.52 31.23 -17.50
C LEU A 106 10.43 32.19 -16.70
N LEU A 107 11.66 31.79 -16.41
CA LEU A 107 12.62 32.62 -15.66
C LEU A 107 13.36 33.64 -16.53
N SER A 108 13.31 33.47 -17.86
CA SER A 108 13.99 34.34 -18.82
C SER A 108 13.42 35.77 -18.85
N PRO A 109 14.16 36.75 -19.40
CA PRO A 109 13.64 38.11 -19.59
C PRO A 109 12.38 38.21 -20.46
N ALA A 110 12.08 37.18 -21.26
CA ALA A 110 10.89 37.11 -22.08
C ALA A 110 9.68 36.46 -21.36
N GLY A 111 9.90 35.89 -20.17
CA GLY A 111 8.89 35.20 -19.37
C GLY A 111 7.85 36.12 -18.73
N PRO A 112 6.94 35.57 -17.92
CA PRO A 112 5.95 36.35 -17.18
C PRO A 112 6.60 37.31 -16.17
N LEU A 113 5.85 38.35 -15.80
CA LEU A 113 6.22 39.20 -14.67
C LEU A 113 5.96 38.43 -13.37
N LEU A 114 7.03 38.03 -12.69
CA LEU A 114 7.00 37.36 -11.40
C LEU A 114 7.64 38.27 -10.35
N ASN A 115 7.04 38.35 -9.16
CA ASN A 115 7.70 38.95 -8.01
C ASN A 115 8.89 38.07 -7.56
N ALA A 116 9.71 38.56 -6.62
CA ALA A 116 10.91 37.83 -6.18
C ALA A 116 10.61 36.44 -5.60
N ALA A 117 9.54 36.32 -4.80
CA ALA A 117 9.15 35.05 -4.19
C ALA A 117 8.53 34.08 -5.21
N GLN A 118 7.73 34.57 -6.16
CA GLN A 118 7.19 33.76 -7.25
C GLN A 118 8.29 33.26 -8.18
N ARG A 119 9.28 34.10 -8.49
CA ARG A 119 10.46 33.71 -9.28
C ARG A 119 11.27 32.64 -8.55
N ASP A 120 11.50 32.81 -7.26
CA ASP A 120 12.19 31.82 -6.42
C ASP A 120 11.42 30.49 -6.40
N TRP A 121 10.09 30.51 -6.26
CA TRP A 121 9.25 29.32 -6.35
C TRP A 121 9.40 28.56 -7.67
N ILE A 122 9.29 29.27 -8.81
CA ILE A 122 9.48 28.67 -10.14
C ILE A 122 10.92 28.14 -10.31
N GLN A 123 11.92 28.83 -9.78
CA GLN A 123 13.30 28.36 -9.81
C GLN A 123 13.48 27.06 -8.99
N GLN A 124 12.95 27.02 -7.77
CA GLN A 124 12.99 25.83 -6.93
C GLN A 124 12.27 24.64 -7.60
N LEU A 125 11.17 24.90 -8.30
CA LEU A 125 10.41 23.90 -9.04
C LEU A 125 11.27 23.15 -10.07
N GLY A 126 12.15 23.86 -10.80
CA GLY A 126 13.04 23.25 -11.80
C GLY A 126 14.31 22.59 -11.23
N GLN A 127 14.63 22.84 -9.96
CA GLN A 127 15.85 22.36 -9.30
C GLN A 127 15.62 21.13 -8.43
N ARG A 128 14.43 20.97 -7.87
CA ARG A 128 14.08 19.79 -7.08
C ARG A 128 13.46 18.74 -8.00
N PRO A 129 13.68 17.44 -7.81
CA PRO A 129 12.98 16.34 -8.50
C PRO A 129 11.79 15.81 -7.67
N ILE A 130 10.86 15.10 -8.32
CA ILE A 130 9.80 14.39 -7.61
C ILE A 130 10.47 13.23 -6.88
N ARG A 131 10.16 13.05 -5.59
CA ARG A 131 10.69 11.95 -4.77
C ARG A 131 9.56 11.22 -4.08
N LEU A 132 9.86 10.02 -3.60
CA LEU A 132 8.96 9.20 -2.78
C LEU A 132 9.25 9.44 -1.30
N TYR A 133 8.20 9.61 -0.52
CA TYR A 133 8.26 9.83 0.92
C TYR A 133 7.33 8.88 1.66
N ASP A 134 7.83 8.31 2.75
CA ASP A 134 7.03 7.66 3.78
C ASP A 134 6.36 8.75 4.62
N VAL A 135 5.03 8.73 4.72
CA VAL A 135 4.27 9.62 5.59
C VAL A 135 4.31 9.06 7.02
N THR A 136 4.99 9.74 7.94
CA THR A 136 5.19 9.24 9.31
C THR A 136 4.30 9.92 10.35
N ASP A 137 3.75 11.09 10.03
CA ASP A 137 2.81 11.78 10.90
C ASP A 137 1.86 12.64 10.07
N VAL A 138 0.63 12.83 10.56
CA VAL A 138 -0.37 13.67 9.90
C VAL A 138 -1.16 14.44 10.95
N VAL A 139 -1.07 15.77 10.87
CA VAL A 139 -1.99 16.68 11.56
C VAL A 139 -3.03 17.14 10.54
N GLN A 140 -4.23 16.57 10.67
CA GLN A 140 -5.33 16.76 9.73
C GLN A 140 -5.60 18.26 9.47
N GLY A 141 -5.57 18.65 8.21
CA GLY A 141 -5.86 20.02 7.78
C GLY A 141 -4.72 21.02 7.95
N GLN A 142 -3.51 20.58 8.33
CA GLN A 142 -2.41 21.49 8.70
C GLN A 142 -1.06 21.07 8.14
N GLN A 143 -0.60 19.84 8.43
CA GLN A 143 0.76 19.41 8.09
C GLN A 143 0.90 17.89 8.09
N MET A 144 1.98 17.42 7.47
CA MET A 144 2.45 16.04 7.55
C MET A 144 3.96 15.98 7.76
N THR A 145 4.44 14.90 8.37
CA THR A 145 5.87 14.60 8.46
C THR A 145 6.23 13.58 7.39
N LEU A 146 7.22 13.91 6.57
CA LEU A 146 7.70 13.12 5.45
C LEU A 146 9.13 12.66 5.68
N CYS A 147 9.37 11.36 5.57
CA CYS A 147 10.70 10.77 5.54
C CYS A 147 11.02 10.29 4.13
N ASP A 148 12.22 10.57 3.60
CA ASP A 148 12.60 10.07 2.27
C ASP A 148 12.54 8.54 2.24
N ALA A 149 11.83 8.00 1.24
CA ALA A 149 11.58 6.56 1.13
C ALA A 149 12.79 5.80 0.58
N ILE A 150 13.73 6.49 -0.07
CA ILE A 150 14.94 5.92 -0.64
C ILE A 150 16.15 6.23 0.24
N ASP A 151 16.42 7.50 0.51
CA ASP A 151 17.49 7.95 1.40
C ASP A 151 17.03 7.82 2.86
N LYS A 152 17.27 6.64 3.44
CA LYS A 152 16.82 6.32 4.79
C LYS A 152 17.51 7.11 5.90
N GLU A 153 18.56 7.88 5.61
CA GLU A 153 19.25 8.71 6.60
C GLU A 153 18.92 10.21 6.43
N ALA A 154 18.17 10.60 5.39
CA ALA A 154 17.70 11.96 5.22
C ALA A 154 16.82 12.41 6.41
N GLU A 155 17.03 13.65 6.85
CA GLU A 155 16.27 14.25 7.95
C GLU A 155 14.77 14.30 7.61
N PRO A 156 13.88 14.00 8.58
CA PRO A 156 12.44 14.16 8.41
C PRO A 156 12.07 15.62 8.12
N MET A 157 11.09 15.82 7.25
CA MET A 157 10.58 17.14 6.89
C MET A 157 9.13 17.30 7.34
N VAL A 158 8.85 18.35 8.10
CA VAL A 158 7.47 18.78 8.38
C VAL A 158 7.03 19.68 7.24
N VAL A 159 6.01 19.24 6.51
CA VAL A 159 5.47 19.92 5.34
C VAL A 159 4.09 20.46 5.67
N GLN A 160 3.92 21.78 5.53
CA GLN A 160 2.62 22.42 5.68
C GLN A 160 1.78 22.09 4.46
N GLU A 161 0.63 21.49 4.73
CA GLU A 161 -0.27 21.02 3.70
C GLU A 161 -1.67 20.84 4.34
N HIS A 162 -2.65 21.53 3.76
CA HIS A 162 -3.98 21.66 4.37
C HIS A 162 -4.98 20.67 3.80
N SER A 163 -4.86 20.39 2.52
CA SER A 163 -5.95 19.93 1.70
C SER A 163 -5.72 18.44 1.40
N GLY A 164 -4.52 18.05 1.01
CA GLY A 164 -4.06 16.66 1.00
C GLY A 164 -4.07 15.95 2.37
N THR A 165 -3.89 16.63 3.50
CA THR A 165 -3.79 15.94 4.81
C THR A 165 -5.11 15.35 5.30
N ARG A 166 -6.27 15.85 4.85
CA ARG A 166 -7.60 15.54 5.44
C ARG A 166 -8.05 14.08 5.32
N ASN A 167 -7.46 13.33 4.40
CA ASN A 167 -7.72 11.89 4.23
C ASN A 167 -6.42 11.08 4.14
N LEU A 168 -5.30 11.67 4.57
CA LEU A 168 -4.02 11.00 4.65
C LEU A 168 -3.86 10.35 6.02
N ALA A 169 -3.24 9.18 6.05
CA ALA A 169 -2.89 8.47 7.28
C ALA A 169 -1.39 8.13 7.27
N PRO A 170 -0.74 8.06 8.45
CA PRO A 170 0.62 7.54 8.57
C PRO A 170 0.76 6.13 7.97
N GLY A 171 1.93 5.86 7.38
CA GLY A 171 2.23 4.63 6.65
C GLY A 171 1.94 4.68 5.15
N ALA A 172 1.38 5.79 4.65
CA ALA A 172 1.21 6.01 3.21
C ALA A 172 2.55 6.31 2.51
N LEU A 173 2.66 5.89 1.24
CA LEU A 173 3.75 6.28 0.35
C LEU A 173 3.27 7.38 -0.60
N LEU A 174 3.93 8.55 -0.53
CA LEU A 174 3.58 9.74 -1.29
C LEU A 174 4.72 10.13 -2.23
N GLY A 175 4.45 10.18 -3.53
CA GLY A 175 5.29 10.90 -4.47
C GLY A 175 4.93 12.38 -4.46
N CYS A 176 5.91 13.27 -4.27
CA CYS A 176 5.69 14.71 -4.41
C CYS A 176 7.01 15.47 -4.59
N ARG A 177 6.89 16.76 -4.84
CA ARG A 177 8.00 17.72 -4.79
C ARG A 177 7.80 18.63 -3.59
N ILE A 178 8.85 18.75 -2.77
CA ILE A 178 8.86 19.59 -1.57
C ILE A 178 9.67 20.84 -1.88
N LEU A 179 9.08 22.01 -1.68
CA LEU A 179 9.68 23.32 -1.88
C LEU A 179 9.80 24.06 -0.54
N ARG A 180 10.69 25.06 -0.47
CA ARG A 180 10.87 25.88 0.73
C ARG A 180 10.10 27.20 0.58
N ALA A 181 9.21 27.46 1.52
CA ALA A 181 8.43 28.68 1.61
C ALA A 181 8.87 29.47 2.85
N GLY A 182 9.87 30.35 2.70
CA GLY A 182 10.43 31.06 3.84
C GLY A 182 11.13 30.12 4.83
N ASP A 183 10.51 29.88 5.99
CA ASP A 183 11.04 29.06 7.08
C ASP A 183 10.50 27.63 7.14
N HIS A 184 9.47 27.30 6.36
CA HIS A 184 8.83 25.99 6.32
C HIS A 184 8.89 25.33 4.94
N PHE A 185 8.40 24.09 4.86
CA PHE A 185 8.28 23.34 3.63
C PHE A 185 6.82 23.25 3.18
N GLU A 186 6.60 23.31 1.87
CA GLU A 186 5.31 23.13 1.22
C GLU A 186 5.47 22.13 0.06
N MET A 187 4.36 21.51 -0.36
CA MET A 187 4.32 20.77 -1.62
C MET A 187 4.18 21.73 -2.81
N SER A 188 4.76 21.39 -3.96
CA SER A 188 4.63 22.22 -5.17
C SER A 188 3.20 22.30 -5.73
N GLY A 189 2.37 21.32 -5.38
CA GLY A 189 0.97 21.17 -5.82
C GLY A 189 0.66 19.75 -6.30
N SER A 190 1.65 19.04 -6.86
CA SER A 190 1.49 17.65 -7.31
C SER A 190 1.59 16.65 -6.16
N ALA A 191 0.70 15.64 -6.17
CA ALA A 191 0.66 14.57 -5.19
C ALA A 191 0.36 13.22 -5.87
N TYR A 192 1.23 12.24 -5.65
CA TYR A 192 1.13 10.88 -6.19
C TYR A 192 1.00 9.88 -5.03
N LEU A 193 -0.21 9.74 -4.51
CA LEU A 193 -0.48 8.81 -3.41
C LEU A 193 -0.58 7.37 -3.94
N PHE A 194 0.21 6.45 -3.39
CA PHE A 194 0.20 5.04 -3.78
C PHE A 194 -0.59 4.18 -2.81
N SER A 195 -1.32 3.20 -3.34
CA SER A 195 -2.00 2.20 -2.52
C SER A 195 -0.99 1.32 -1.77
N LEU A 196 -1.43 0.66 -0.69
CA LEU A 196 -0.60 -0.32 0.04
C LEU A 196 -0.06 -1.46 -0.85
N LEU A 197 -0.81 -1.82 -1.90
CA LEU A 197 -0.43 -2.89 -2.83
C LEU A 197 0.53 -2.41 -3.92
N THR A 198 0.44 -1.13 -4.30
CA THR A 198 1.26 -0.55 -5.38
C THR A 198 2.57 0.02 -4.85
N GLY A 199 2.55 0.66 -3.68
CA GLY A 199 3.69 1.40 -3.12
C GLY A 199 5.01 0.63 -3.08
N PRO A 200 5.06 -0.60 -2.53
CA PRO A 200 6.30 -1.39 -2.49
C PRO A 200 6.91 -1.64 -3.87
N ARG A 201 6.08 -1.92 -4.89
CA ARG A 201 6.55 -2.12 -6.27
C ARG A 201 7.16 -0.85 -6.84
N VAL A 202 6.54 0.30 -6.62
CA VAL A 202 7.06 1.60 -7.11
C VAL A 202 8.37 1.95 -6.43
N LEU A 203 8.48 1.68 -5.13
CA LEU A 203 9.73 1.86 -4.39
C LEU A 203 10.86 1.01 -4.97
N SER A 204 10.61 -0.27 -5.27
CA SER A 204 11.58 -1.14 -5.92
C SER A 204 12.00 -0.63 -7.30
N LEU A 205 11.03 -0.23 -8.14
CA LEU A 205 11.32 0.32 -9.48
C LEU A 205 12.21 1.56 -9.40
N VAL A 206 11.93 2.49 -8.48
CA VAL A 206 12.75 3.69 -8.31
C VAL A 206 14.16 3.35 -7.81
N ARG A 207 14.30 2.37 -6.90
CA ARG A 207 15.63 1.92 -6.42
C ARG A 207 16.43 1.28 -7.55
N GLU A 208 15.86 0.32 -8.26
CA GLU A 208 16.51 -0.35 -9.40
C GLU A 208 16.96 0.67 -10.46
N HIS A 209 16.12 1.66 -10.73
CA HIS A 209 16.46 2.72 -11.68
C HIS A 209 17.59 3.62 -11.19
N GLN A 210 17.59 4.01 -9.91
CA GLN A 210 18.70 4.77 -9.32
C GLN A 210 20.01 3.99 -9.28
N GLU A 211 19.96 2.69 -9.01
CA GLU A 211 21.13 1.81 -9.03
C GLU A 211 21.71 1.67 -10.44
N ALA A 212 20.84 1.58 -11.46
CA ALA A 212 21.24 1.42 -12.86
C ALA A 212 21.82 2.71 -13.47
N PHE A 213 21.23 3.88 -13.17
CA PHE A 213 21.53 5.14 -13.89
C PHE A 213 22.16 6.23 -12.99
N GLY A 214 22.22 6.01 -11.68
CA GLY A 214 22.82 6.94 -10.71
C GLY A 214 22.08 8.28 -10.61
N HIS A 215 22.84 9.34 -10.33
CA HIS A 215 22.33 10.69 -10.09
C HIS A 215 22.38 11.61 -11.32
N GLN A 216 22.41 11.05 -12.53
CA GLN A 216 22.41 11.86 -13.76
C GLN A 216 21.11 12.68 -13.86
N LEU A 217 21.17 13.89 -14.42
CA LEU A 217 20.00 14.78 -14.54
C LEU A 217 18.84 14.10 -15.30
N ASP A 218 19.14 13.39 -16.38
CA ASP A 218 18.15 12.63 -17.16
C ASP A 218 17.59 11.45 -16.35
N ALA A 219 18.40 10.85 -15.47
CA ALA A 219 17.95 9.79 -14.57
C ALA A 219 16.93 10.33 -13.54
N GLN A 220 17.14 11.53 -12.98
CA GLN A 220 16.17 12.15 -12.06
C GLN A 220 14.85 12.49 -12.77
N ARG A 221 14.91 12.98 -14.01
CA ARG A 221 13.70 13.21 -14.81
C ARG A 221 12.91 11.93 -15.05
N SER A 222 13.60 10.84 -15.39
CA SER A 222 12.96 9.55 -15.59
C SER A 222 12.35 8.96 -14.31
N ILE A 223 12.89 9.26 -13.11
CA ILE A 223 12.24 8.87 -11.84
C ILE A 223 10.89 9.59 -11.68
N GLY A 224 10.82 10.89 -11.99
CA GLY A 224 9.56 11.62 -11.99
C GLY A 224 8.52 10.98 -12.93
N LEU A 225 8.94 10.61 -14.15
CA LEU A 225 8.09 9.87 -15.10
C LEU A 225 7.64 8.51 -14.57
N ILE A 226 8.53 7.72 -13.93
CA ILE A 226 8.17 6.43 -13.31
C ILE A 226 7.10 6.61 -12.24
N ILE A 227 7.25 7.61 -11.37
CA ILE A 227 6.30 7.91 -10.29
C ILE A 227 4.93 8.28 -10.88
N MET A 228 4.91 9.17 -11.88
CA MET A 228 3.66 9.56 -12.56
C MET A 228 2.98 8.39 -13.26
N LEU A 229 3.76 7.61 -14.02
CA LEU A 229 3.27 6.46 -14.75
C LEU A 229 2.68 5.44 -13.79
N GLU A 230 3.41 5.02 -12.77
CA GLU A 230 2.91 4.01 -11.83
C GLU A 230 1.71 4.51 -11.01
N TRP A 231 1.63 5.81 -10.74
CA TRP A 231 0.44 6.40 -10.13
C TRP A 231 -0.79 6.29 -11.05
N LEU A 232 -0.65 6.52 -12.36
CA LEU A 232 -1.72 6.30 -13.34
C LEU A 232 -2.08 4.81 -13.48
N GLN A 233 -1.06 3.96 -13.52
CA GLN A 233 -1.23 2.52 -13.73
C GLN A 233 -2.02 1.85 -12.61
N GLN A 234 -1.99 2.38 -11.38
CA GLN A 234 -2.80 1.83 -10.28
C GLN A 234 -4.32 1.97 -10.52
N TRP A 235 -4.73 2.95 -11.33
CA TRP A 235 -6.12 3.17 -11.73
C TRP A 235 -6.49 2.43 -13.02
N LEU A 236 -5.50 2.26 -13.89
CA LEU A 236 -5.65 1.62 -15.18
C LEU A 236 -5.42 0.11 -15.13
N LYS A 237 -4.85 -0.47 -14.08
CA LYS A 237 -4.68 -1.92 -14.00
C LYS A 237 -5.52 -2.47 -12.86
N PRO A 238 -6.05 -3.70 -12.99
CA PRO A 238 -6.59 -4.40 -11.84
C PRO A 238 -5.55 -4.40 -10.72
N ALA A 239 -5.99 -4.18 -9.48
CA ALA A 239 -5.09 -4.19 -8.34
C ALA A 239 -4.23 -5.46 -8.34
N PRO A 240 -2.90 -5.35 -8.19
CA PRO A 240 -2.04 -6.52 -8.18
C PRO A 240 -2.43 -7.42 -7.00
N MET A 241 -2.67 -8.69 -7.29
CA MET A 241 -3.01 -9.67 -6.26
C MET A 241 -1.72 -10.14 -5.60
N PRO A 242 -1.56 -9.99 -4.27
CA PRO A 242 -0.35 -10.42 -3.60
C PRO A 242 -0.22 -11.95 -3.64
N ASN A 243 1.02 -12.43 -3.74
CA ASN A 243 1.32 -13.84 -3.50
C ASN A 243 1.27 -14.10 -2.00
N LEU A 244 0.32 -14.91 -1.56
CA LEU A 244 0.21 -15.30 -0.16
C LEU A 244 1.23 -16.40 0.13
N ILE A 245 2.01 -16.22 1.19
CA ILE A 245 3.02 -17.18 1.66
C ILE A 245 2.58 -17.71 3.02
N ASP A 246 2.66 -19.03 3.23
CA ASP A 246 2.45 -19.61 4.55
C ASP A 246 3.57 -19.16 5.47
N HIS A 247 3.23 -18.46 6.56
CA HIS A 247 4.21 -17.86 7.45
C HIS A 247 5.20 -18.90 8.01
N TYR A 248 4.71 -20.09 8.36
CA TYR A 248 5.54 -21.12 8.96
C TYR A 248 6.40 -21.87 7.93
N SER A 249 5.82 -22.37 6.83
CA SER A 249 6.62 -23.12 5.85
C SER A 249 7.43 -22.26 4.89
N GLY A 250 7.08 -20.98 4.74
CA GLY A 250 7.66 -20.10 3.71
C GLY A 250 7.21 -20.45 2.29
N GLU A 251 6.27 -21.39 2.11
CA GLU A 251 5.82 -21.83 0.78
C GLU A 251 4.63 -20.99 0.28
N PRO A 252 4.49 -20.81 -1.04
CA PRO A 252 3.30 -20.20 -1.61
C PRO A 252 2.03 -20.94 -1.20
N MET A 253 1.05 -20.18 -0.73
CA MET A 253 -0.24 -20.73 -0.33
C MET A 253 -1.03 -21.16 -1.57
N LYS A 254 -1.56 -22.38 -1.51
CA LYS A 254 -2.50 -22.96 -2.46
C LYS A 254 -3.69 -23.50 -1.67
N MET A 255 -4.91 -23.18 -2.09
CA MET A 255 -6.11 -23.76 -1.52
C MET A 255 -6.27 -25.17 -2.12
N ILE A 256 -5.80 -26.19 -1.42
CA ILE A 256 -5.80 -27.57 -1.90
C ILE A 256 -6.80 -28.37 -1.08
N THR A 257 -7.74 -29.04 -1.76
CA THR A 257 -8.73 -29.90 -1.10
C THR A 257 -8.67 -31.32 -1.67
N ASP A 258 -8.39 -32.29 -0.81
CA ASP A 258 -8.60 -33.70 -1.13
C ASP A 258 -10.02 -34.12 -0.76
N HIS A 259 -10.72 -34.70 -1.72
CA HIS A 259 -12.06 -35.23 -1.51
C HIS A 259 -12.01 -36.75 -1.35
N TYR A 260 -12.63 -37.23 -0.28
CA TYR A 260 -12.77 -38.64 0.02
C TYR A 260 -14.24 -39.04 0.13
N ARG A 261 -14.53 -40.29 -0.21
CA ARG A 261 -15.76 -40.98 0.18
C ARG A 261 -15.52 -41.74 1.46
N VAL A 262 -16.38 -41.58 2.45
CA VAL A 262 -16.35 -42.33 3.70
C VAL A 262 -17.13 -43.64 3.51
N ILE A 263 -16.48 -44.75 3.81
CA ILE A 263 -17.03 -46.11 3.74
C ILE A 263 -17.46 -46.56 5.13
N ASP A 264 -16.63 -46.29 6.14
CA ASP A 264 -16.87 -46.62 7.54
C ASP A 264 -16.58 -45.40 8.42
N GLU A 265 -17.65 -44.74 8.86
CA GLU A 265 -17.56 -43.50 9.64
C GLU A 265 -17.11 -43.75 11.08
N GLU A 266 -17.45 -44.90 11.66
CA GLU A 266 -17.12 -45.22 13.06
C GLU A 266 -15.64 -45.59 13.17
N ALA A 267 -15.16 -46.44 12.26
CA ALA A 267 -13.74 -46.77 12.17
C ALA A 267 -12.88 -45.53 11.87
N LEU A 268 -13.34 -44.64 10.99
CA LEU A 268 -12.63 -43.38 10.69
C LEU A 268 -12.54 -42.48 11.92
N ALA A 269 -13.65 -42.27 12.63
CA ALA A 269 -13.68 -41.43 13.83
C ALA A 269 -12.79 -42.01 14.93
N GLN A 270 -12.77 -43.33 15.12
CA GLN A 270 -11.89 -44.00 16.07
C GLN A 270 -10.41 -43.86 15.68
N ALA A 271 -10.08 -44.02 14.40
CA ALA A 271 -8.71 -43.87 13.90
C ALA A 271 -8.19 -42.45 14.13
N LEU A 272 -8.98 -41.43 13.77
CA LEU A 272 -8.63 -40.01 13.97
C LEU A 272 -8.54 -39.66 15.46
N GLY A 273 -9.53 -40.05 16.27
CA GLY A 273 -9.54 -39.77 17.71
C GLY A 273 -8.46 -40.50 18.52
N SER A 274 -7.77 -41.47 17.92
CA SER A 274 -6.62 -42.15 18.55
C SER A 274 -5.29 -41.42 18.41
N GLN A 275 -5.22 -40.40 17.55
CA GLN A 275 -3.99 -39.67 17.28
C GLN A 275 -3.81 -38.52 18.27
N ALA A 276 -2.61 -38.40 18.85
CA ALA A 276 -2.29 -37.35 19.81
C ALA A 276 -2.19 -35.96 19.16
N ASP A 277 -1.91 -35.90 17.86
CA ASP A 277 -1.77 -34.68 17.07
C ASP A 277 -3.04 -34.35 16.27
N VAL A 278 -4.19 -34.96 16.61
CA VAL A 278 -5.48 -34.67 15.98
C VAL A 278 -6.46 -34.17 17.01
N GLU A 279 -7.00 -32.99 16.76
CA GLU A 279 -8.02 -32.34 17.58
C GLU A 279 -9.37 -32.32 16.84
N GLY A 280 -10.46 -32.17 17.59
CA GLY A 280 -11.80 -32.08 17.04
C GLY A 280 -12.57 -33.40 17.06
N ASP A 281 -13.72 -33.38 16.40
CA ASP A 281 -14.65 -34.49 16.41
C ASP A 281 -15.46 -34.58 15.12
N ARG A 282 -16.42 -35.51 15.10
CA ARG A 282 -17.24 -35.77 13.93
C ARG A 282 -18.19 -34.63 13.57
N GLN A 283 -18.68 -33.87 14.56
CA GLN A 283 -19.65 -32.80 14.33
C GLN A 283 -18.96 -31.56 13.79
N GLU A 284 -17.85 -31.15 14.40
CA GLU A 284 -17.12 -29.93 14.05
C GLU A 284 -16.03 -30.17 12.99
N GLY A 285 -15.69 -31.43 12.72
CA GLY A 285 -14.52 -31.82 11.93
C GLY A 285 -13.27 -31.96 12.80
N TRP A 286 -12.20 -32.45 12.18
CA TRP A 286 -10.91 -32.65 12.83
C TRP A 286 -9.85 -31.71 12.27
N SER A 287 -8.81 -31.45 13.04
CA SER A 287 -7.61 -30.77 12.56
C SER A 287 -6.38 -31.51 13.06
N ARG A 288 -5.44 -31.79 12.17
CA ARG A 288 -4.14 -32.33 12.59
C ARG A 288 -3.22 -31.16 12.91
N VAL A 289 -2.80 -31.03 14.16
CA VAL A 289 -1.97 -29.93 14.63
C VAL A 289 -0.48 -30.27 14.60
N MET A 290 0.37 -29.24 14.58
CA MET A 290 1.82 -29.37 14.67
C MET A 290 2.40 -28.25 15.53
N ASP A 291 3.38 -28.60 16.35
CA ASP A 291 4.20 -27.65 17.09
C ASP A 291 5.20 -27.00 16.13
N CYS A 292 5.12 -25.68 16.01
CA CYS A 292 5.98 -24.90 15.14
C CYS A 292 7.22 -24.42 15.89
N THR A 293 8.35 -24.27 15.20
CA THR A 293 9.61 -23.80 15.81
C THR A 293 9.57 -22.37 16.34
N ASP A 294 8.54 -21.60 15.98
CA ASP A 294 8.25 -20.28 16.52
C ASP A 294 7.40 -20.31 17.80
N GLY A 295 7.15 -21.49 18.36
CA GLY A 295 6.41 -21.68 19.62
C GLY A 295 4.88 -21.71 19.45
N GLU A 296 4.39 -21.65 18.22
CA GLU A 296 2.97 -21.67 17.91
C GLU A 296 2.46 -23.07 17.54
N VAL A 297 1.21 -23.36 17.85
CA VAL A 297 0.52 -24.56 17.38
C VAL A 297 -0.30 -24.19 16.16
N ARG A 298 -0.11 -24.90 15.05
CA ARG A 298 -0.86 -24.68 13.80
C ARG A 298 -1.43 -25.97 13.27
N ALA A 299 -2.59 -25.92 12.64
CA ALA A 299 -3.08 -27.05 11.86
C ALA A 299 -2.15 -27.29 10.67
N SER A 300 -1.92 -28.54 10.27
CA SER A 300 -1.30 -28.92 8.98
C SER A 300 -2.37 -29.28 7.95
N VAL A 301 -3.52 -29.77 8.41
CA VAL A 301 -4.72 -30.07 7.62
C VAL A 301 -5.97 -29.87 8.46
N HIS A 302 -7.03 -29.36 7.81
CA HIS A 302 -8.40 -29.39 8.36
C HIS A 302 -9.20 -30.46 7.63
N ILE A 303 -9.87 -31.32 8.38
CA ILE A 303 -10.64 -32.48 7.92
C ILE A 303 -12.11 -32.18 8.17
N ASN A 304 -12.82 -31.78 7.13
CA ASN A 304 -14.20 -31.30 7.23
C ASN A 304 -15.19 -32.30 6.63
N PRO A 305 -16.41 -32.42 7.17
CA PRO A 305 -17.50 -33.07 6.46
C PRO A 305 -17.75 -32.38 5.11
N GLY A 306 -17.88 -33.17 4.05
CA GLY A 306 -18.20 -32.65 2.71
C GLY A 306 -19.68 -32.28 2.55
N LYS A 307 -20.01 -31.64 1.42
CA LYS A 307 -21.40 -31.20 1.13
C LYS A 307 -22.39 -32.36 0.96
N ALA A 308 -21.90 -33.50 0.47
CA ALA A 308 -22.72 -34.70 0.31
C ALA A 308 -22.56 -35.64 1.51
N LYS A 309 -23.61 -36.45 1.75
CA LYS A 309 -23.55 -37.53 2.74
C LYS A 309 -22.39 -38.48 2.39
N ASN A 310 -21.63 -38.90 3.39
CA ASN A 310 -20.44 -39.75 3.26
C ASN A 310 -19.29 -39.13 2.44
N GLN A 311 -19.19 -37.81 2.39
CA GLN A 311 -18.04 -37.12 1.81
C GLN A 311 -17.20 -36.47 2.91
N LEU A 312 -15.89 -36.47 2.71
CA LEU A 312 -14.92 -35.81 3.57
C LEU A 312 -14.01 -34.94 2.71
N GLU A 313 -13.66 -33.75 3.22
CA GLU A 313 -12.84 -32.76 2.53
C GLU A 313 -11.65 -32.39 3.41
N LEU A 314 -10.44 -32.73 2.95
CA LEU A 314 -9.20 -32.41 3.64
C LEU A 314 -8.58 -31.17 2.98
N PHE A 315 -8.57 -30.07 3.72
CA PHE A 315 -8.04 -28.79 3.26
C PHE A 315 -6.60 -28.57 3.73
N TYR A 316 -5.74 -28.25 2.77
CA TYR A 316 -4.32 -27.92 2.97
C TYR A 316 -4.02 -26.54 2.39
N ARG A 317 -3.08 -25.84 3.02
CA ARG A 317 -2.65 -24.49 2.59
C ARG A 317 -1.39 -24.47 1.72
N THR A 318 -0.63 -25.56 1.65
CA THR A 318 0.55 -25.67 0.77
C THR A 318 0.58 -27.03 0.07
N GLN A 319 1.31 -27.10 -1.04
CA GLN A 319 1.50 -28.33 -1.80
C GLN A 319 2.16 -29.42 -0.95
N ARG A 320 3.20 -29.07 -0.20
CA ARG A 320 3.89 -30.02 0.68
C ARG A 320 2.97 -30.59 1.76
N TYR A 321 2.17 -29.76 2.44
CA TYR A 321 1.20 -30.26 3.42
C TYR A 321 0.19 -31.21 2.77
N ALA A 322 -0.26 -30.94 1.54
CA ALA A 322 -1.17 -31.83 0.84
C ALA A 322 -0.52 -33.18 0.49
N ASP A 323 0.74 -33.18 0.06
CA ASP A 323 1.43 -34.40 -0.35
C ASP A 323 1.84 -35.27 0.83
N GLU A 324 2.27 -34.67 1.94
CA GLU A 324 2.56 -35.35 3.20
C GLU A 324 1.27 -35.78 3.91
N GLY A 325 0.29 -34.89 3.98
CA GLY A 325 -0.99 -35.10 4.62
C GLY A 325 -1.82 -36.20 3.96
N LYS A 326 -1.83 -36.30 2.64
CA LYS A 326 -2.47 -37.41 1.92
C LYS A 326 -1.88 -38.77 2.31
N ARG A 327 -0.54 -38.87 2.31
CA ARG A 327 0.16 -40.12 2.68
C ARG A 327 -0.15 -40.53 4.12
N TRP A 328 -0.14 -39.56 5.03
CA TRP A 328 -0.51 -39.78 6.42
C TRP A 328 -1.97 -40.22 6.56
N PHE A 329 -2.91 -39.48 5.95
CA PHE A 329 -4.33 -39.72 6.11
C PHE A 329 -4.75 -41.08 5.56
N GLU A 330 -4.23 -41.49 4.40
CA GLU A 330 -4.55 -42.80 3.83
C GLU A 330 -3.95 -43.96 4.63
N ALA A 331 -2.77 -43.77 5.21
CA ALA A 331 -2.18 -44.76 6.12
C ALA A 331 -3.00 -44.92 7.41
N LEU A 332 -3.58 -43.83 7.91
CA LEU A 332 -4.40 -43.82 9.12
C LEU A 332 -5.82 -44.35 8.88
N ALA A 333 -6.50 -43.83 7.85
CA ALA A 333 -7.90 -44.14 7.57
C ALA A 333 -8.07 -45.50 6.87
N GLY A 334 -7.06 -45.98 6.14
CA GLY A 334 -7.07 -47.27 5.48
C GLY A 334 -8.33 -47.51 4.63
N ALA A 335 -9.00 -48.64 4.87
CA ALA A 335 -10.20 -49.04 4.13
C ALA A 335 -11.46 -48.22 4.47
N SER A 336 -11.42 -47.36 5.51
CA SER A 336 -12.56 -46.55 5.93
C SER A 336 -12.90 -45.43 4.95
N VAL A 337 -12.00 -45.12 4.00
CA VAL A 337 -12.19 -44.07 2.99
C VAL A 337 -11.76 -44.51 1.61
N THR A 338 -12.22 -43.80 0.58
CA THR A 338 -11.72 -43.92 -0.80
C THR A 338 -11.47 -42.53 -1.36
N PHE A 339 -10.26 -42.30 -1.87
CA PHE A 339 -9.92 -41.03 -2.52
C PHE A 339 -10.74 -40.84 -3.80
N ILE A 340 -11.29 -39.64 -3.98
CA ILE A 340 -12.07 -39.27 -5.15
C ILE A 340 -11.22 -38.42 -6.10
N LYS A 341 -10.77 -37.26 -5.60
CA LYS A 341 -10.02 -36.27 -6.39
C LYS A 341 -9.32 -35.26 -5.49
N ARG A 342 -8.37 -34.53 -6.07
CA ARG A 342 -7.76 -33.34 -5.49
C ARG A 342 -8.13 -32.13 -6.33
N ASP A 343 -8.65 -31.10 -5.68
CA ASP A 343 -8.79 -29.77 -6.28
C ASP A 343 -7.61 -28.91 -5.79
N VAL A 344 -6.96 -28.19 -6.71
CA VAL A 344 -5.88 -27.24 -6.42
C VAL A 344 -6.30 -25.89 -6.98
N LEU A 345 -6.40 -24.90 -6.11
CA LEU A 345 -6.76 -23.54 -6.50
C LEU A 345 -5.68 -22.59 -5.99
N ASP A 346 -5.05 -21.86 -6.91
CA ASP A 346 -4.14 -20.79 -6.54
C ASP A 346 -4.91 -19.69 -5.81
N THR A 347 -4.29 -19.10 -4.79
CA THR A 347 -4.94 -18.08 -3.93
C THR A 347 -5.48 -16.90 -4.74
N GLN A 348 -4.79 -16.49 -5.80
CA GLN A 348 -5.27 -15.45 -6.70
C GLN A 348 -6.57 -15.83 -7.42
N ASP A 349 -6.68 -17.07 -7.91
CA ASP A 349 -7.86 -17.56 -8.61
C ASP A 349 -9.02 -17.83 -7.65
N ALA A 350 -8.72 -18.27 -6.42
CA ALA A 350 -9.70 -18.37 -5.34
C ALA A 350 -10.36 -17.02 -5.03
N ILE A 351 -9.56 -15.97 -4.90
CA ILE A 351 -10.07 -14.63 -4.61
C ILE A 351 -10.85 -14.08 -5.82
N LYS A 352 -10.39 -14.31 -7.06
CA LYS A 352 -11.13 -13.91 -8.29
C LYS A 352 -12.46 -14.65 -8.45
N GLY A 353 -12.51 -15.94 -8.12
CA GLY A 353 -13.69 -16.81 -8.22
C GLY A 353 -14.72 -16.58 -7.11
N SER A 354 -14.32 -15.95 -6.00
CA SER A 354 -15.17 -15.66 -4.85
C SER A 354 -16.14 -14.51 -5.13
N LYS A 355 -17.21 -14.78 -5.87
CA LYS A 355 -18.32 -13.82 -6.10
C LYS A 355 -19.19 -13.59 -4.86
N LYS A 356 -19.02 -14.39 -3.81
CA LYS A 356 -19.66 -14.17 -2.51
C LYS A 356 -18.62 -13.61 -1.53
N PRO A 357 -18.99 -12.67 -0.64
CA PRO A 357 -18.21 -12.43 0.56
C PRO A 357 -17.92 -13.79 1.19
N MET A 358 -16.68 -14.00 1.67
CA MET A 358 -16.33 -15.18 2.44
C MET A 358 -17.49 -15.44 3.40
N ALA A 359 -18.25 -16.51 3.18
CA ALA A 359 -19.34 -16.84 4.08
C ALA A 359 -18.70 -16.87 5.46
N GLN A 360 -19.23 -16.10 6.41
CA GLN A 360 -18.85 -16.23 7.81
C GLN A 360 -18.78 -17.72 8.06
N VAL A 361 -17.57 -18.21 8.37
CA VAL A 361 -17.41 -19.57 8.90
C VAL A 361 -18.40 -19.60 10.04
N SER A 362 -19.43 -20.43 9.90
CA SER A 362 -20.46 -20.61 10.91
C SER A 362 -19.81 -21.37 12.07
N GLY A 363 -19.02 -20.64 12.84
CA GLY A 363 -18.36 -21.03 14.07
C GLY A 363 -18.46 -19.83 15.01
N VAL A 364 -19.02 -20.07 16.19
CA VAL A 364 -19.22 -19.17 17.35
C VAL A 364 -19.51 -17.70 16.98
N GLN A 365 -20.74 -17.24 17.21
CA GLN A 365 -21.02 -15.79 17.25
C GLN A 365 -20.29 -15.17 18.45
N ILE A 366 -19.07 -14.70 18.22
CA ILE A 366 -18.28 -13.97 19.20
C ILE A 366 -18.82 -12.54 19.25
N ASP A 367 -19.21 -12.07 20.43
CA ASP A 367 -19.62 -10.67 20.61
C ASP A 367 -18.44 -9.71 20.46
N ALA A 368 -18.73 -8.43 20.22
CA ALA A 368 -17.70 -7.43 19.92
C ALA A 368 -16.67 -7.25 21.06
N ALA A 369 -17.06 -7.44 22.33
CA ALA A 369 -16.15 -7.30 23.45
C ALA A 369 -15.19 -8.49 23.54
N THR A 370 -15.71 -9.71 23.38
CA THR A 370 -14.88 -10.92 23.32
C THR A 370 -13.94 -10.88 22.12
N MET A 371 -14.40 -10.40 20.95
CA MET A 371 -13.54 -10.22 19.78
C MET A 371 -12.42 -9.21 20.03
N ALA A 372 -12.72 -8.08 20.68
CA ALA A 372 -11.70 -7.10 21.05
C ALA A 372 -10.65 -7.68 22.01
N GLN A 373 -11.08 -8.48 23.00
CA GLN A 373 -10.15 -9.14 23.93
C GLN A 373 -9.23 -10.13 23.21
N LEU A 374 -9.79 -10.99 22.34
CA LEU A 374 -9.01 -11.97 21.57
C LEU A 374 -8.01 -11.28 20.63
N MET A 375 -8.42 -10.18 19.97
CA MET A 375 -7.50 -9.38 19.15
C MET A 375 -6.40 -8.73 19.99
N SER A 376 -6.73 -8.23 21.19
CA SER A 376 -5.75 -7.66 22.11
C SER A 376 -4.69 -8.69 22.51
N GLU A 377 -5.10 -9.86 22.98
CA GLU A 377 -4.20 -10.96 23.35
C GLU A 377 -3.32 -11.39 22.16
N ALA A 378 -3.92 -11.53 20.97
CA ALA A 378 -3.18 -11.88 19.76
C ALA A 378 -2.16 -10.81 19.34
N ILE A 379 -2.51 -9.52 19.42
CA ILE A 379 -1.61 -8.40 19.11
C ILE A 379 -0.46 -8.35 20.13
N HIS A 380 -0.75 -8.43 21.43
CA HIS A 380 0.28 -8.43 22.47
C HIS A 380 1.26 -9.57 22.30
N ARG A 381 0.78 -10.77 21.95
CA ARG A 381 1.64 -11.92 21.68
C ARG A 381 2.48 -11.72 20.41
N SER A 382 1.85 -11.27 19.32
CA SER A 382 2.52 -11.09 18.02
C SER A 382 3.60 -10.02 18.06
N TYR A 383 3.46 -9.02 18.93
CA TYR A 383 4.39 -7.91 19.05
C TYR A 383 5.28 -7.99 20.30
N ALA A 384 5.31 -9.12 21.01
CA ALA A 384 6.03 -9.27 22.28
C ALA A 384 7.53 -8.93 22.18
N ASN A 385 8.17 -9.32 21.07
CA ASN A 385 9.60 -9.08 20.82
C ASN A 385 9.85 -7.96 19.80
N TRP A 386 8.81 -7.22 19.40
CA TRP A 386 8.87 -6.28 18.28
C TRP A 386 10.01 -5.25 18.39
N ALA A 387 10.29 -4.76 19.60
CA ALA A 387 11.35 -3.79 19.84
C ALA A 387 12.77 -4.32 19.52
N ASP A 388 12.94 -5.63 19.52
CA ASP A 388 14.21 -6.34 19.42
C ASP A 388 14.30 -7.21 18.14
N GLU A 389 13.26 -7.21 17.30
CA GLU A 389 13.21 -7.90 16.01
C GLU A 389 13.57 -6.98 14.84
N PRO A 390 14.38 -7.44 13.86
CA PRO A 390 14.67 -6.71 12.64
C PRO A 390 13.41 -6.45 11.79
N ILE A 391 13.14 -5.19 11.45
CA ILE A 391 11.96 -4.82 10.64
C ILE A 391 12.41 -4.38 9.24
N PRO A 392 11.88 -4.97 8.14
CA PRO A 392 12.23 -4.56 6.78
C PRO A 392 12.01 -3.07 6.50
N ALA A 393 10.92 -2.48 7.01
CA ALA A 393 10.62 -1.05 6.89
C ALA A 393 11.67 -0.14 7.56
N LEU A 394 12.43 -0.66 8.52
CA LEU A 394 13.52 0.03 9.22
C LEU A 394 14.90 -0.39 8.68
N ASN A 395 14.97 -0.81 7.41
CA ASN A 395 16.21 -1.29 6.78
C ASN A 395 16.83 -2.47 7.54
N HIS A 396 15.99 -3.41 8.00
CA HIS A 396 16.38 -4.56 8.81
C HIS A 396 17.11 -4.22 10.12
N LYS A 397 16.98 -2.98 10.62
CA LYS A 397 17.34 -2.62 12.00
C LYS A 397 16.19 -2.99 12.94
N THR A 398 16.51 -3.26 14.20
CA THR A 398 15.47 -3.34 15.26
C THR A 398 14.98 -1.92 15.59
N PRO A 399 13.76 -1.76 16.12
CA PRO A 399 13.30 -0.45 16.61
C PRO A 399 14.27 0.21 17.59
N ARG A 400 14.86 -0.53 18.55
CA ARG A 400 15.86 0.02 19.49
C ARG A 400 17.12 0.54 18.81
N GLN A 401 17.55 -0.09 17.72
CA GLN A 401 18.69 0.36 16.92
C GLN A 401 18.32 1.58 16.06
N ALA A 402 17.12 1.59 15.49
CA ALA A 402 16.67 2.66 14.61
C ALA A 402 16.49 3.99 15.35
N ILE A 403 15.98 3.99 16.58
CA ILE A 403 15.73 5.22 17.35
C ILE A 403 17.00 6.03 17.71
N GLN A 404 18.20 5.52 17.41
CA GLN A 404 19.47 6.21 17.70
C GLN A 404 19.74 7.42 16.78
N THR A 405 18.99 7.57 15.67
CA THR A 405 19.06 8.74 14.79
C THR A 405 17.71 9.47 14.77
N SER A 406 17.70 10.77 14.46
CA SER A 406 16.47 11.55 14.29
C SER A 406 15.56 10.93 13.23
N ALA A 407 16.15 10.58 12.09
CA ALA A 407 15.47 9.97 10.95
C ALA A 407 14.93 8.56 11.26
N GLY A 408 15.67 7.76 12.04
CA GLY A 408 15.22 6.45 12.47
C GLY A 408 14.17 6.51 13.57
N LEU A 409 14.29 7.45 14.52
CA LEU A 409 13.27 7.72 15.53
C LEU A 409 11.93 8.08 14.90
N GLU A 410 11.91 9.00 13.94
CA GLU A 410 10.68 9.41 13.29
C GLU A 410 10.05 8.27 12.46
N ARG A 411 10.85 7.43 11.81
CA ARG A 411 10.34 6.23 11.13
C ARG A 411 9.73 5.22 12.09
N VAL A 412 10.33 5.01 13.26
CA VAL A 412 9.76 4.14 14.31
C VAL A 412 8.43 4.70 14.83
N ARG A 413 8.36 6.01 15.09
CA ARG A 413 7.10 6.68 15.47
C ARG A 413 6.05 6.54 14.38
N GLY A 414 6.42 6.76 13.13
CA GLY A 414 5.51 6.62 11.99
C GLY A 414 4.98 5.21 11.81
N LEU A 415 5.81 4.19 12.05
CA LEU A 415 5.38 2.80 12.01
C LEU A 415 4.33 2.51 13.09
N LEU A 416 4.56 2.96 14.33
CA LEU A 416 3.58 2.83 15.42
C LEU A 416 2.26 3.55 15.09
N ARG A 417 2.33 4.79 14.62
CA ARG A 417 1.13 5.55 14.19
C ARG A 417 0.40 4.86 13.04
N SER A 418 1.11 4.19 12.13
CA SER A 418 0.49 3.43 11.04
C SER A 418 -0.27 2.19 11.54
N TYR A 419 0.26 1.50 12.57
CA TYR A 419 -0.43 0.37 13.21
C TYR A 419 -1.71 0.85 13.89
N GLU A 420 -1.63 1.96 14.62
CA GLU A 420 -2.78 2.58 15.28
C GLU A 420 -3.85 3.03 14.28
N ALA A 421 -3.45 3.66 13.17
CA ALA A 421 -4.38 4.05 12.11
C ALA A 421 -5.07 2.85 11.45
N SER A 422 -4.31 1.77 11.20
CA SER A 422 -4.85 0.52 10.66
C SER A 422 -5.84 -0.14 11.63
N GLU A 423 -5.49 -0.17 12.92
CA GLU A 423 -6.30 -0.72 13.99
C GLU A 423 -7.61 0.06 14.17
N ALA A 424 -7.56 1.40 14.19
CA ALA A 424 -8.75 2.24 14.28
C ALA A 424 -9.74 1.97 13.11
N SER A 425 -9.21 1.83 11.89
CA SER A 425 -9.99 1.49 10.72
C SER A 425 -10.64 0.10 10.83
N GLN A 426 -9.87 -0.90 11.25
CA GLN A 426 -10.34 -2.29 11.41
C GLN A 426 -11.38 -2.41 12.54
N ALA A 427 -11.12 -1.79 13.69
CA ALA A 427 -12.02 -1.79 14.84
C ALA A 427 -13.38 -1.18 14.48
N LYS A 428 -13.37 -0.03 13.77
CA LYS A 428 -14.59 0.60 13.25
C LYS A 428 -15.35 -0.30 12.28
N GLN A 429 -14.66 -1.00 11.38
CA GLN A 429 -15.30 -1.93 10.44
C GLN A 429 -15.91 -3.15 11.13
N GLN A 430 -15.27 -3.63 12.20
CA GLN A 430 -15.70 -4.80 12.97
C GLN A 430 -16.70 -4.43 14.08
N GLY A 431 -16.95 -3.14 14.32
CA GLY A 431 -17.86 -2.67 15.37
C GLY A 431 -17.33 -2.96 16.79
N ARG A 432 -16.01 -3.00 16.96
CA ARG A 432 -15.35 -3.29 18.24
C ARG A 432 -14.53 -2.11 18.75
N ALA A 433 -14.14 -2.17 20.01
CA ALA A 433 -13.18 -1.23 20.58
C ALA A 433 -11.78 -1.42 19.96
N GLU A 434 -11.02 -0.33 19.87
CA GLU A 434 -9.64 -0.32 19.41
C GLU A 434 -8.70 -0.96 20.45
N VAL A 435 -7.75 -1.75 19.97
CA VAL A 435 -6.65 -2.27 20.78
C VAL A 435 -5.56 -1.22 20.86
N SER A 436 -5.10 -0.91 22.08
CA SER A 436 -4.03 0.08 22.26
C SER A 436 -2.66 -0.51 21.94
N TYR A 437 -1.86 0.25 21.17
CA TYR A 437 -0.45 -0.02 20.90
C TYR A 437 0.50 0.70 21.88
N ASP A 438 0.00 1.30 22.97
CA ASP A 438 0.79 2.04 23.97
C ASP A 438 1.96 1.23 24.53
N PHE A 439 1.81 -0.10 24.65
CA PHE A 439 2.87 -0.98 25.13
C PHE A 439 4.14 -0.94 24.26
N LEU A 440 4.00 -0.69 22.95
CA LEU A 440 5.15 -0.57 22.05
C LEU A 440 5.88 0.75 22.21
N TRP A 441 5.14 1.85 22.42
CA TRP A 441 5.73 3.14 22.76
C TRP A 441 6.53 3.05 24.06
N GLN A 442 5.93 2.44 25.09
CA GLN A 442 6.56 2.24 26.40
C GLN A 442 7.79 1.32 26.32
N ALA A 443 7.74 0.26 25.52
CA ALA A 443 8.88 -0.66 25.34
C ALA A 443 10.14 0.05 24.81
N LEU A 444 9.96 1.17 24.11
CA LEU A 444 11.04 2.02 23.58
C LEU A 444 11.32 3.26 24.43
N GLY A 445 10.58 3.49 25.53
CA GLY A 445 10.68 4.70 26.34
C GLY A 445 10.22 5.97 25.59
N LEU A 446 9.35 5.82 24.59
CA LEU A 446 8.81 6.90 23.80
C LEU A 446 7.45 7.36 24.32
N THR A 447 7.15 8.63 24.09
CA THR A 447 5.81 9.20 24.25
C THR A 447 5.17 9.37 22.87
N ARG A 448 3.84 9.21 22.82
CA ARG A 448 3.02 9.47 21.64
C ARG A 448 3.18 10.90 21.14
#